data_AF-Q7YBW4-F1
#
_entry.id   AF-Q7YBW4-F1
#
_cell.length_a   1.000
_cell.length_b   1.000
_cell.length_c   1.000
_cell.angle_alpha   90.00
_cell.angle_beta   90.00
_cell.angle_gamma   90.00
#
_symmetry.space_group_name_H-M   'P 1'
#
loop_
_entity.id
_entity.type
_entity.pdbx_description
1 polymer ?
#
loop_
_entity_poly.entity_id
_entity_poly.type
_entity_poly.pdbx_seq_one_letter_code
_entity_poly.pdbx_strand_id
1 'polypeptide(L)'
;FAIFSLFGSLSYSEVFTLVPYLNETAITIIALLLLGGALAKSANIPLHSWLPGSMEAPTPVSALLHAATLVTAGIYLLIRISPILEFSGSALLIITLIGSSTAFFAATCGLLQNDLKRIIAFSTISQLGYMMMAIGLSQYNVALMHTVNHAFFKALLFLGAGAVIHSFADQQDIRKMGGLIKFLPFTYSVMLTGSLSLLATPYLTGFYSKDLILELAYGQYSFSGMYAFILGSITAGITAFYSFRLISLVFLTTANGQK
;
A
#
# COMPACT_ATOMS: atom_id res chain seq x y z
N PHE A 1 19.16 -12.88 -14.70
CA PHE A 1 20.50 -13.10 -15.27
C PHE A 1 21.62 -12.91 -14.24
N ALA A 2 21.69 -11.78 -13.52
CA ALA A 2 22.75 -11.54 -12.52
C ALA A 2 22.88 -12.61 -11.42
N ILE A 3 21.75 -13.10 -10.89
CA ILE A 3 21.75 -14.21 -9.90
C ILE A 3 22.37 -15.47 -10.53
N PHE A 4 21.88 -15.88 -11.68
CA PHE A 4 22.39 -17.08 -12.35
C PHE A 4 23.88 -16.98 -12.69
N SER A 5 24.37 -15.80 -13.12
CA SER A 5 25.80 -15.63 -13.43
C SER A 5 26.72 -15.68 -12.22
N LEU A 6 26.24 -15.28 -11.03
CA LEU A 6 27.04 -15.24 -9.81
C LEU A 6 26.93 -16.52 -8.99
N PHE A 7 25.73 -17.09 -8.90
CA PHE A 7 25.46 -18.27 -8.08
C PHE A 7 25.50 -19.58 -8.86
N GLY A 8 25.43 -19.52 -10.20
CA GLY A 8 25.30 -20.72 -11.05
C GLY A 8 23.93 -21.41 -10.96
N SER A 9 23.02 -20.88 -10.13
CA SER A 9 21.69 -21.44 -9.91
C SER A 9 20.64 -20.37 -9.64
N LEU A 10 19.38 -20.78 -9.70
CA LEU A 10 18.21 -19.96 -9.38
C LEU A 10 17.39 -20.54 -8.21
N SER A 11 17.89 -21.61 -7.57
CA SER A 11 17.20 -22.23 -6.45
C SER A 11 17.39 -21.39 -5.19
N TYR A 12 16.30 -21.15 -4.44
CA TYR A 12 16.37 -20.31 -3.24
C TYR A 12 17.33 -20.87 -2.19
N SER A 13 17.33 -22.20 -2.00
CA SER A 13 18.20 -22.87 -1.03
C SER A 13 19.67 -22.60 -1.31
N GLU A 14 20.12 -22.80 -2.55
CA GLU A 14 21.54 -22.61 -2.90
C GLU A 14 21.91 -21.13 -2.85
N VAL A 15 21.09 -20.25 -3.43
CA VAL A 15 21.35 -18.81 -3.43
C VAL A 15 21.46 -18.30 -2.00
N PHE A 16 20.50 -18.57 -1.12
CA PHE A 16 20.52 -18.03 0.25
C PHE A 16 21.66 -18.59 1.11
N THR A 17 22.12 -19.81 0.86
CA THR A 17 23.31 -20.35 1.55
C THR A 17 24.61 -19.68 1.12
N LEU A 18 24.69 -19.22 -0.13
CA LEU A 18 25.91 -18.64 -0.71
C LEU A 18 25.99 -17.11 -0.55
N VAL A 19 24.85 -16.43 -0.36
CA VAL A 19 24.79 -14.97 -0.20
C VAL A 19 25.79 -14.41 0.84
N PRO A 20 25.96 -15.00 2.05
CA PRO A 20 26.87 -14.45 3.06
C PRO A 20 28.33 -14.41 2.63
N TYR A 21 28.72 -15.20 1.62
CA TYR A 21 30.11 -15.33 1.16
C TYR A 21 30.44 -14.49 -0.07
N LEU A 22 29.46 -13.77 -0.61
CA LEU A 22 29.64 -12.95 -1.81
C LEU A 22 29.97 -11.50 -1.48
N ASN A 23 30.52 -10.81 -2.48
CA ASN A 23 30.81 -9.38 -2.38
C ASN A 23 29.52 -8.58 -2.21
N GLU A 24 29.46 -7.73 -1.18
CA GLU A 24 28.35 -6.82 -0.88
C GLU A 24 27.92 -6.03 -2.11
N THR A 25 28.86 -5.49 -2.88
CA THR A 25 28.55 -4.71 -4.10
C THR A 25 27.74 -5.52 -5.11
N ALA A 26 28.05 -6.80 -5.32
CA ALA A 26 27.30 -7.66 -6.22
C ALA A 26 25.88 -7.95 -5.68
N ILE A 27 25.76 -8.18 -4.38
CA ILE A 27 24.47 -8.39 -3.69
C ILE A 27 23.60 -7.14 -3.80
N THR A 28 24.17 -5.95 -3.59
CA THR A 28 23.45 -4.67 -3.68
C THR A 28 22.88 -4.44 -5.08
N ILE A 29 23.64 -4.74 -6.14
CA ILE A 29 23.18 -4.65 -7.52
C ILE A 29 22.02 -5.63 -7.78
N ILE A 30 22.13 -6.89 -7.32
CA ILE A 30 21.04 -7.87 -7.44
C ILE A 30 19.79 -7.36 -6.71
N ALA A 31 19.94 -6.87 -5.49
CA ALA A 31 18.85 -6.34 -4.68
C ALA A 31 18.15 -5.15 -5.35
N LEU A 32 18.91 -4.22 -5.94
CA LEU A 32 18.36 -3.06 -6.64
C LEU A 32 17.65 -3.42 -7.96
N LEU A 33 18.15 -4.42 -8.69
CA LEU A 33 17.46 -4.92 -9.90
C LEU A 33 16.13 -5.60 -9.54
N LEU A 34 16.12 -6.41 -8.48
CA LEU A 34 14.91 -7.03 -7.94
C LEU A 34 13.93 -5.99 -7.40
N LEU A 35 14.46 -4.94 -6.74
CA LEU A 35 13.69 -3.78 -6.32
C LEU A 35 13.00 -3.12 -7.51
N GLY A 36 13.68 -2.91 -8.64
CA GLY A 36 13.04 -2.35 -9.85
C GLY A 36 11.80 -3.14 -10.30
N GLY A 37 11.86 -4.47 -10.26
CA GLY A 37 10.71 -5.33 -10.54
C GLY A 37 9.61 -5.23 -9.47
N ALA A 38 10.00 -5.16 -8.19
CA ALA A 38 9.07 -4.95 -7.09
C ALA A 38 8.34 -3.61 -7.19
N LEU A 39 9.06 -2.50 -7.46
CA LEU A 39 8.51 -1.15 -7.62
C LEU A 39 7.45 -1.11 -8.73
N ALA A 40 7.72 -1.77 -9.85
CA ALA A 40 6.78 -1.85 -10.96
C ALA A 40 5.48 -2.55 -10.55
N LYS A 41 5.58 -3.69 -9.84
CA LYS A 41 4.40 -4.47 -9.42
C LYS A 41 3.62 -3.83 -8.27
N SER A 42 4.30 -3.21 -7.31
CA SER A 42 3.67 -2.57 -6.16
C SER A 42 3.37 -1.09 -6.37
N ALA A 43 3.46 -0.58 -7.60
CA ALA A 43 3.14 0.80 -7.98
C ALA A 43 3.84 1.88 -7.13
N ASN A 44 5.09 1.64 -6.76
CA ASN A 44 5.90 2.61 -6.02
C ASN A 44 6.59 3.60 -6.98
N ILE A 45 6.99 4.75 -6.48
CA ILE A 45 7.71 5.79 -7.23
C ILE A 45 9.01 5.18 -7.77
N PRO A 46 9.35 5.42 -9.05
CA PRO A 46 8.65 6.28 -10.01
C PRO A 46 7.50 5.60 -10.78
N LEU A 47 7.39 4.27 -10.72
CA LEU A 47 6.49 3.44 -11.53
C LEU A 47 5.05 3.30 -10.97
N HIS A 48 4.52 4.39 -10.39
CA HIS A 48 3.22 4.39 -9.72
C HIS A 48 2.02 4.69 -10.65
N SER A 49 2.27 5.31 -11.80
CA SER A 49 1.25 5.93 -12.66
C SER A 49 0.25 4.94 -13.28
N TRP A 50 0.63 3.67 -13.43
CA TRP A 50 -0.25 2.66 -14.05
C TRP A 50 -1.42 2.28 -13.14
N LEU A 51 -1.26 2.34 -11.81
CA LEU A 51 -2.27 1.86 -10.88
C LEU A 51 -3.52 2.75 -10.86
N PRO A 52 -3.43 4.09 -10.77
CA PRO A 52 -4.61 4.94 -10.89
C PRO A 52 -5.30 4.83 -12.27
N GLY A 53 -4.53 4.56 -13.34
CA GLY A 53 -5.06 4.34 -14.68
C GLY A 53 -5.89 3.06 -14.81
N SER A 54 -5.55 2.02 -14.04
CA SER A 54 -6.29 0.74 -14.05
C SER A 54 -7.68 0.79 -13.39
N MET A 55 -8.11 1.95 -12.89
CA MET A 55 -9.45 2.14 -12.33
C MET A 55 -10.59 2.12 -13.37
N GLU A 56 -10.28 2.00 -14.65
CA GLU A 56 -11.27 1.71 -15.70
C GLU A 56 -11.80 0.27 -15.64
N ALA A 57 -11.06 -0.65 -15.02
CA ALA A 57 -11.47 -2.05 -14.90
C ALA A 57 -12.74 -2.21 -14.04
N PRO A 58 -13.52 -3.31 -14.19
CA PRO A 58 -14.65 -3.60 -13.32
C PRO A 58 -14.26 -3.62 -11.83
N THR A 59 -15.15 -3.15 -10.96
CA THR A 59 -14.86 -3.01 -9.52
C THR A 59 -14.45 -4.31 -8.81
N PRO A 60 -14.96 -5.52 -9.16
CA PRO A 60 -14.44 -6.76 -8.57
C PRO A 60 -13.01 -7.07 -9.00
N VAL A 61 -12.64 -6.72 -10.24
CA VAL A 61 -11.26 -6.87 -10.75
C VAL A 61 -10.33 -5.93 -10.00
N SER A 62 -10.76 -4.68 -9.79
CA SER A 62 -10.03 -3.72 -8.97
C SER A 62 -9.85 -4.22 -7.52
N ALA A 63 -10.88 -4.81 -6.92
CA ALA A 63 -10.79 -5.39 -5.59
C ALA A 63 -9.73 -6.51 -5.53
N LEU A 64 -9.74 -7.44 -6.48
CA LEU A 64 -8.80 -8.56 -6.49
C LEU A 64 -7.36 -8.13 -6.77
N LEU A 65 -7.14 -7.28 -7.78
CA LEU A 65 -5.80 -6.90 -8.22
C LEU A 65 -5.12 -5.89 -7.28
N HIS A 66 -5.88 -4.92 -6.76
CA HIS A 66 -5.32 -3.83 -5.94
C HIS A 66 -5.36 -4.11 -4.44
N ALA A 67 -6.19 -5.05 -3.96
CA ALA A 67 -6.15 -5.44 -2.56
C ALA A 67 -5.23 -6.64 -2.32
N ALA A 68 -5.39 -7.73 -3.08
CA ALA A 68 -4.91 -9.04 -2.67
C ALA A 68 -3.72 -9.58 -3.46
N THR A 69 -3.64 -9.36 -4.78
CA THR A 69 -2.78 -10.19 -5.67
C THR A 69 -1.66 -9.45 -6.38
N LEU A 70 -1.97 -8.51 -7.27
CA LEU A 70 -0.99 -7.99 -8.21
C LEU A 70 0.01 -7.05 -7.53
N VAL A 71 -0.49 -6.17 -6.67
CA VAL A 71 0.35 -5.19 -5.96
C VAL A 71 1.14 -5.78 -4.81
N THR A 72 0.61 -6.82 -4.17
CA THR A 72 1.26 -7.53 -3.06
C THR A 72 2.40 -8.42 -3.55
N ALA A 73 2.39 -8.83 -4.83
CA ALA A 73 3.46 -9.64 -5.41
C ALA A 73 4.85 -8.98 -5.35
N GLY A 74 4.92 -7.65 -5.53
CA GLY A 74 6.17 -6.91 -5.38
C GLY A 74 6.70 -6.91 -3.95
N ILE A 75 5.80 -6.71 -2.98
CA ILE A 75 6.11 -6.78 -1.55
C ILE A 75 6.54 -8.20 -1.14
N TYR A 76 5.81 -9.21 -1.61
CA TYR A 76 6.11 -10.62 -1.38
C TYR A 76 7.47 -11.02 -1.94
N LEU A 77 7.83 -10.56 -3.15
CA LEU A 77 9.15 -10.79 -3.72
C LEU A 77 10.23 -10.32 -2.75
N LEU A 78 10.14 -9.08 -2.26
CA LEU A 78 11.12 -8.49 -1.35
C LEU A 78 11.19 -9.21 -0.01
N ILE A 79 10.04 -9.61 0.55
CA ILE A 79 9.99 -10.45 1.76
C ILE A 79 10.70 -11.79 1.52
N ARG A 80 10.49 -12.42 0.36
CA ARG A 80 11.11 -13.71 0.04
C ARG A 80 12.62 -13.63 -0.18
N ILE A 81 13.11 -12.51 -0.70
CA ILE A 81 14.54 -12.26 -0.86
C ILE A 81 15.15 -11.56 0.35
N SER A 82 14.49 -11.55 1.51
CA SER A 82 15.06 -10.97 2.74
C SER A 82 16.47 -11.46 3.05
N PRO A 83 16.86 -12.74 2.83
CA PRO A 83 18.24 -13.17 3.05
C PRO A 83 19.24 -12.51 2.11
N ILE A 84 18.82 -11.92 0.98
CA ILE A 84 19.67 -11.12 0.09
C ILE A 84 19.74 -9.67 0.58
N LEU A 85 18.60 -9.12 1.01
CA LEU A 85 18.49 -7.73 1.47
C LEU A 85 19.28 -7.46 2.76
N GLU A 86 19.31 -8.40 3.70
CA GLU A 86 20.06 -8.26 4.96
C GLU A 86 21.57 -8.07 4.77
N PHE A 87 22.13 -8.55 3.65
CA PHE A 87 23.55 -8.34 3.31
C PHE A 87 23.75 -7.09 2.43
N SER A 88 22.77 -6.19 2.34
CA SER A 88 22.85 -4.95 1.57
C SER A 88 22.20 -3.78 2.31
N GLY A 89 22.98 -3.11 3.16
CA GLY A 89 22.50 -1.92 3.88
C GLY A 89 22.08 -0.78 2.96
N SER A 90 22.75 -0.60 1.82
CA SER A 90 22.39 0.42 0.83
C SER A 90 21.06 0.14 0.11
N ALA A 91 20.76 -1.12 -0.21
CA ALA A 91 19.48 -1.49 -0.79
C ALA A 91 18.34 -1.26 0.21
N LEU A 92 18.51 -1.68 1.48
CA LEU A 92 17.53 -1.44 2.54
C LEU A 92 17.26 0.06 2.73
N LEU A 93 18.32 0.89 2.76
CA LEU A 93 18.19 2.34 2.81
C LEU A 93 17.35 2.88 1.64
N ILE A 94 17.66 2.48 0.40
CA ILE A 94 16.91 2.93 -0.78
C ILE A 94 15.44 2.48 -0.70
N ILE A 95 15.17 1.25 -0.25
CA ILE A 95 13.83 0.73 -0.04
C ILE A 95 13.06 1.58 0.98
N THR A 96 13.67 1.96 2.12
CA THR A 96 13.02 2.83 3.10
C THR A 96 12.65 4.18 2.52
N LEU A 97 13.58 4.83 1.81
CA LEU A 97 13.38 6.15 1.23
C LEU A 97 12.27 6.15 0.18
N ILE A 98 12.25 5.12 -0.68
CA ILE A 98 11.19 4.97 -1.69
C ILE A 98 9.86 4.65 -1.00
N GLY A 99 9.83 3.77 -0.01
CA GLY A 99 8.61 3.41 0.71
C GLY A 99 7.95 4.58 1.45
N SER A 100 8.74 5.39 2.16
CA SER A 100 8.20 6.53 2.90
C SER A 100 7.80 7.69 1.96
N SER A 101 8.58 7.97 0.92
CA SER A 101 8.25 9.00 -0.08
C SER A 101 7.01 8.62 -0.90
N THR A 102 6.84 7.35 -1.25
CA THR A 102 5.63 6.85 -1.92
C THR A 102 4.40 6.94 -1.05
N ALA A 103 4.51 6.55 0.22
CA ALA A 103 3.42 6.68 1.18
C ALA A 103 2.91 8.13 1.22
N PHE A 104 3.83 9.08 1.32
CA PHE A 104 3.57 10.52 1.39
C PHE A 104 2.97 11.09 0.11
N PHE A 105 3.64 10.87 -1.01
CA PHE A 105 3.20 11.34 -2.31
C PHE A 105 1.80 10.81 -2.68
N ALA A 106 1.57 9.51 -2.47
CA ALA A 106 0.28 8.93 -2.82
C ALA A 106 -0.86 9.45 -1.93
N ALA A 107 -0.58 9.68 -0.65
CA ALA A 107 -1.56 10.25 0.27
C ALA A 107 -1.95 11.69 -0.12
N THR A 108 -0.98 12.53 -0.51
CA THR A 108 -1.26 13.89 -0.97
C THR A 108 -2.02 13.92 -2.29
N CYS A 109 -1.67 13.04 -3.25
CA CYS A 109 -2.46 12.91 -4.49
C CYS A 109 -3.89 12.44 -4.22
N GLY A 110 -4.10 11.53 -3.27
CA GLY A 110 -5.41 11.02 -2.87
C GLY A 110 -6.36 12.09 -2.32
N LEU A 111 -5.83 13.16 -1.71
CA LEU A 111 -6.61 14.31 -1.24
C LEU A 111 -7.31 15.08 -2.36
N LEU A 112 -6.73 15.09 -3.56
CA LEU A 112 -7.21 15.91 -4.67
C LEU A 112 -8.07 15.12 -5.67
N GLN A 113 -8.15 13.79 -5.51
CA GLN A 113 -9.01 12.96 -6.34
C GLN A 113 -10.49 13.16 -5.98
N ASN A 114 -11.34 13.18 -6.99
CA ASN A 114 -12.80 13.26 -6.84
C ASN A 114 -13.51 11.96 -7.29
N ASP A 115 -12.77 11.06 -7.93
CA ASP A 115 -13.27 9.76 -8.31
C ASP A 115 -13.12 8.77 -7.15
N LEU A 116 -14.21 8.09 -6.80
CA LEU A 116 -14.29 7.18 -5.67
C LEU A 116 -13.25 6.06 -5.75
N LYS A 117 -13.09 5.42 -6.92
CA LYS A 117 -12.13 4.33 -7.10
C LYS A 117 -10.70 4.85 -7.06
N ARG A 118 -10.43 6.01 -7.67
CA ARG A 118 -9.09 6.61 -7.66
C ARG A 118 -8.64 7.00 -6.26
N ILE A 119 -9.52 7.50 -5.40
CA ILE A 119 -9.17 7.76 -3.98
C ILE A 119 -8.74 6.46 -3.28
N ILE A 120 -9.49 5.38 -3.50
CA ILE A 120 -9.16 4.05 -2.92
C ILE A 120 -7.85 3.52 -3.51
N ALA A 121 -7.57 3.76 -4.80
CA ALA A 121 -6.33 3.39 -5.46
C ALA A 121 -5.11 4.15 -4.91
N PHE A 122 -5.17 5.48 -4.80
CA PHE A 122 -4.06 6.24 -4.21
C PHE A 122 -3.81 5.84 -2.76
N SER A 123 -4.85 5.50 -2.03
CA SER A 123 -4.67 4.95 -0.69
C SER A 123 -4.09 3.53 -0.70
N THR A 124 -4.24 2.72 -1.76
CA THR A 124 -3.47 1.46 -1.89
C THR A 124 -1.99 1.72 -2.12
N ILE A 125 -1.64 2.65 -3.02
CA ILE A 125 -0.23 3.04 -3.25
C ILE A 125 0.40 3.51 -1.93
N SER A 126 -0.35 4.30 -1.15
CA SER A 126 0.12 4.78 0.15
C SER A 126 0.41 3.63 1.13
N GLN A 127 -0.49 2.64 1.24
CA GLN A 127 -0.27 1.48 2.12
C GLN A 127 0.85 0.55 1.62
N LEU A 128 1.02 0.39 0.30
CA LEU A 128 2.17 -0.33 -0.26
C LEU A 128 3.49 0.37 0.05
N GLY A 129 3.49 1.71 0.11
CA GLY A 129 4.60 2.51 0.62
C GLY A 129 4.95 2.16 2.07
N TYR A 130 3.96 2.03 2.97
CA TYR A 130 4.18 1.54 4.34
C TYR A 130 4.77 0.13 4.39
N MET A 131 4.33 -0.78 3.51
CA MET A 131 4.89 -2.14 3.44
C MET A 131 6.35 -2.11 2.99
N MET A 132 6.69 -1.29 1.99
CA MET A 132 8.08 -1.08 1.57
C MET A 132 8.91 -0.46 2.67
N MET A 133 8.36 0.53 3.37
CA MET A 133 9.02 1.16 4.51
C MET A 133 9.37 0.11 5.58
N ALA A 134 8.44 -0.78 5.94
CA ALA A 134 8.69 -1.88 6.87
C ALA A 134 9.77 -2.85 6.38
N ILE A 135 9.77 -3.23 5.10
CA ILE A 135 10.82 -4.07 4.49
C ILE A 135 12.18 -3.39 4.60
N GLY A 136 12.28 -2.11 4.25
CA GLY A 136 13.54 -1.39 4.30
C GLY A 136 14.08 -1.22 5.73
N LEU A 137 13.19 -1.23 6.73
CA LEU A 137 13.55 -1.24 8.15
C LEU A 137 13.86 -2.66 8.68
N SER A 138 14.08 -3.63 7.78
CA SER A 138 14.29 -5.05 8.06
C SER A 138 13.16 -5.73 8.87
N GLN A 139 11.94 -5.19 8.82
CA GLN A 139 10.76 -5.70 9.51
C GLN A 139 9.82 -6.48 8.56
N TYR A 140 10.34 -7.58 7.99
CA TYR A 140 9.61 -8.37 6.99
C TYR A 140 8.31 -9.01 7.51
N ASN A 141 8.30 -9.47 8.76
CA ASN A 141 7.10 -10.07 9.38
C ASN A 141 5.98 -9.04 9.53
N VAL A 142 6.34 -7.80 9.90
CA VAL A 142 5.39 -6.70 10.04
C VAL A 142 4.87 -6.25 8.67
N ALA A 143 5.76 -6.20 7.66
CA ALA A 143 5.34 -5.95 6.28
C ALA A 143 4.32 -7.01 5.81
N LEU A 144 4.59 -8.29 6.08
CA LEU A 144 3.66 -9.38 5.75
C LEU A 144 2.33 -9.26 6.51
N MET A 145 2.36 -8.98 7.81
CA MET A 145 1.15 -8.73 8.60
C MET A 145 0.31 -7.58 8.01
N HIS A 146 0.96 -6.47 7.65
CA HIS A 146 0.26 -5.35 7.02
C HIS A 146 -0.28 -5.70 5.63
N THR A 147 0.42 -6.52 4.83
CA THR A 147 -0.09 -6.99 3.52
C THR A 147 -1.39 -7.77 3.65
N VAL A 148 -1.48 -8.65 4.66
CA VAL A 148 -2.68 -9.45 4.92
C VAL A 148 -3.83 -8.56 5.38
N ASN A 149 -3.57 -7.69 6.36
CA ASN A 149 -4.59 -6.76 6.85
C ASN A 149 -5.11 -5.85 5.72
N HIS A 150 -4.19 -5.33 4.90
CA HIS A 150 -4.50 -4.53 3.71
C HIS A 150 -5.40 -5.24 2.74
N ALA A 151 -5.12 -6.51 2.43
CA ALA A 151 -5.93 -7.29 1.51
C ALA A 151 -7.41 -7.32 1.97
N PHE A 152 -7.66 -7.49 3.28
CA PHE A 152 -9.02 -7.47 3.83
C PHE A 152 -9.67 -6.09 3.75
N PHE A 153 -9.08 -5.06 4.38
CA PHE A 153 -9.75 -3.76 4.45
C PHE A 153 -9.86 -3.05 3.09
N LYS A 154 -8.95 -3.32 2.16
CA LYS A 154 -9.07 -2.81 0.78
C LYS A 154 -10.08 -3.55 -0.06
N ALA A 155 -10.19 -4.87 0.09
CA ALA A 155 -11.25 -5.62 -0.58
C ALA A 155 -12.63 -5.10 -0.11
N LEU A 156 -12.81 -4.87 1.19
CA LEU A 156 -14.04 -4.26 1.72
C LEU A 156 -14.32 -2.89 1.10
N LEU A 157 -13.31 -2.02 0.99
CA LEU A 157 -13.47 -0.70 0.39
C LEU A 157 -13.80 -0.75 -1.11
N PHE A 158 -13.12 -1.59 -1.90
CA PHE A 158 -13.39 -1.71 -3.34
C PHE A 158 -14.72 -2.39 -3.65
N LEU A 159 -15.13 -3.38 -2.86
CA LEU A 159 -16.44 -4.02 -3.03
C LEU A 159 -17.58 -3.09 -2.58
N GLY A 160 -17.39 -2.37 -1.46
CA GLY A 160 -18.33 -1.34 -1.02
C GLY A 160 -18.47 -0.21 -2.04
N ALA A 161 -17.35 0.25 -2.59
CA ALA A 161 -17.31 1.17 -3.72
C ALA A 161 -18.10 0.66 -4.93
N GLY A 162 -17.91 -0.60 -5.29
CA GLY A 162 -18.64 -1.24 -6.38
C GLY A 162 -20.15 -1.26 -6.16
N ALA A 163 -20.60 -1.58 -4.94
CA ALA A 163 -22.01 -1.56 -4.59
C ALA A 163 -22.60 -0.14 -4.67
N VAL A 164 -21.87 0.88 -4.21
CA VAL A 164 -22.28 2.29 -4.33
C VAL A 164 -22.40 2.71 -5.79
N ILE A 165 -21.37 2.46 -6.60
CA ILE A 165 -21.35 2.82 -8.03
C ILE A 165 -22.51 2.14 -8.77
N HIS A 166 -22.71 0.85 -8.54
CA HIS A 166 -23.80 0.10 -9.17
C HIS A 166 -25.18 0.63 -8.76
N SER A 167 -25.36 1.01 -7.49
CA SER A 167 -26.61 1.59 -7.00
C SER A 167 -26.88 3.02 -7.48
N PHE A 168 -25.87 3.70 -8.02
CA PHE A 168 -25.93 5.10 -8.42
C PHE A 168 -25.65 5.27 -9.93
N ALA A 169 -26.21 4.37 -10.75
CA ALA A 169 -26.15 4.42 -12.21
C ALA A 169 -24.73 4.60 -12.78
N ASP A 170 -23.77 3.85 -12.25
CA ASP A 170 -22.35 3.86 -12.63
C ASP A 170 -21.63 5.21 -12.45
N GLN A 171 -22.19 6.11 -11.65
CA GLN A 171 -21.57 7.36 -11.28
C GLN A 171 -20.41 7.12 -10.30
N GLN A 172 -19.22 7.64 -10.62
CA GLN A 172 -18.00 7.47 -9.80
C GLN A 172 -17.53 8.75 -9.10
N ASP A 173 -17.96 9.93 -9.57
CA ASP A 173 -17.57 11.23 -8.99
C ASP A 173 -18.32 11.47 -7.67
N ILE A 174 -17.58 11.55 -6.56
CA ILE A 174 -18.13 11.71 -5.21
C ILE A 174 -18.84 13.07 -5.02
N ARG A 175 -18.52 14.08 -5.85
CA ARG A 175 -19.15 15.41 -5.75
C ARG A 175 -20.60 15.39 -6.19
N LYS A 176 -20.99 14.40 -6.99
CA LYS A 176 -22.36 14.17 -7.46
C LYS A 176 -23.11 13.13 -6.61
N MET A 177 -22.52 12.67 -5.51
CA MET A 177 -23.13 11.72 -4.57
C MET A 177 -23.67 12.46 -3.33
N GLY A 178 -23.91 11.73 -2.24
CA GLY A 178 -24.36 12.27 -0.96
C GLY A 178 -25.68 11.65 -0.51
N GLY A 179 -25.90 11.63 0.81
CA GLY A 179 -27.16 11.20 1.42
C GLY A 179 -27.45 9.71 1.33
N LEU A 180 -26.47 8.88 0.96
CA LEU A 180 -26.68 7.46 0.67
C LEU A 180 -26.91 6.58 1.91
N ILE A 181 -26.72 7.08 3.13
CA ILE A 181 -26.81 6.27 4.37
C ILE A 181 -28.17 5.60 4.53
N LYS A 182 -29.25 6.33 4.24
CA LYS A 182 -30.61 5.82 4.39
C LYS A 182 -30.95 4.75 3.36
N PHE A 183 -30.31 4.80 2.19
CA PHE A 183 -30.57 3.88 1.09
C PHE A 183 -29.68 2.65 1.13
N LEU A 184 -28.43 2.81 1.58
CA LEU A 184 -27.42 1.75 1.59
C LEU A 184 -26.73 1.61 2.98
N PRO A 185 -27.49 1.31 4.05
CA PRO A 185 -26.93 1.25 5.40
C PRO A 185 -25.89 0.13 5.56
N PHE A 186 -26.07 -0.99 4.85
CA PHE A 186 -25.11 -2.08 4.87
C PHE A 186 -23.79 -1.70 4.20
N THR A 187 -23.82 -1.11 2.99
CA THR A 187 -22.58 -0.69 2.30
C THR A 187 -21.88 0.41 3.08
N TYR A 188 -22.63 1.32 3.72
CA TYR A 188 -22.07 2.30 4.65
C TYR A 188 -21.29 1.63 5.78
N SER A 189 -21.88 0.64 6.47
CA SER A 189 -21.19 -0.06 7.57
C SER A 189 -19.91 -0.80 7.11
N VAL A 190 -19.95 -1.41 5.92
CA VAL A 190 -18.79 -2.11 5.33
C VAL A 190 -17.69 -1.12 4.94
N MET A 191 -18.04 -0.01 4.27
CA MET A 191 -17.05 1.01 3.91
C MET A 191 -16.50 1.74 5.13
N LEU A 192 -17.34 1.98 6.15
CA LEU A 192 -16.94 2.57 7.41
C LEU A 192 -15.92 1.67 8.12
N THR A 193 -16.20 0.37 8.29
CA THR A 193 -15.25 -0.56 8.92
C THR A 193 -13.93 -0.67 8.14
N GLY A 194 -13.98 -0.76 6.81
CA GLY A 194 -12.79 -0.75 5.97
C GLY A 194 -11.98 0.54 6.10
N SER A 195 -12.65 1.69 6.17
CA SER A 195 -12.00 2.99 6.35
C SER A 195 -11.38 3.16 7.73
N LEU A 196 -12.07 2.73 8.81
CA LEU A 196 -11.55 2.77 10.18
C LEU A 196 -10.33 1.86 10.32
N SER A 197 -10.34 0.71 9.64
CA SER A 197 -9.14 -0.13 9.57
C SER A 197 -8.00 0.58 8.83
N LEU A 198 -8.25 1.22 7.68
CA LEU A 198 -7.22 1.98 6.94
C LEU A 198 -6.65 3.15 7.75
N LEU A 199 -7.51 3.81 8.53
CA LEU A 199 -7.20 4.88 9.48
C LEU A 199 -6.30 4.43 10.62
N ALA A 200 -6.14 3.12 10.84
CA ALA A 200 -5.49 2.54 12.01
C ALA A 200 -6.19 2.94 13.33
N THR A 201 -7.52 2.92 13.36
CA THR A 201 -8.23 3.15 14.64
C THR A 201 -7.99 2.01 15.62
N PRO A 202 -7.84 2.29 16.93
CA PRO A 202 -7.63 1.27 17.95
C PRO A 202 -8.63 0.10 17.82
N TYR A 203 -8.15 -1.12 18.12
CA TYR A 203 -8.88 -2.39 18.04
C TYR A 203 -9.15 -2.94 16.62
N LEU A 204 -8.78 -2.24 15.55
CA LEU A 204 -8.86 -2.77 14.18
C LEU A 204 -7.51 -3.23 13.64
N THR A 205 -7.54 -4.09 12.62
CA THR A 205 -6.34 -4.73 12.05
C THR A 205 -5.29 -3.73 11.55
N GLY A 206 -5.72 -2.59 11.01
CA GLY A 206 -4.78 -1.57 10.56
C GLY A 206 -4.01 -0.90 11.71
N PHE A 207 -4.58 -0.81 12.92
CA PHE A 207 -3.86 -0.28 14.09
C PHE A 207 -2.67 -1.18 14.44
N TYR A 208 -2.90 -2.48 14.62
CA TYR A 208 -1.86 -3.45 14.98
C TYR A 208 -0.72 -3.58 13.97
N SER A 209 -0.93 -3.13 12.72
CA SER A 209 0.10 -3.20 11.69
C SER A 209 0.73 -1.85 11.41
N LYS A 210 -0.07 -0.81 11.12
CA LYS A 210 0.45 0.50 10.72
C LYS A 210 1.12 1.23 11.87
N ASP A 211 0.58 1.14 13.08
CA ASP A 211 1.17 1.79 14.26
C ASP A 211 2.49 1.13 14.65
N LEU A 212 2.52 -0.22 14.62
CA LEU A 212 3.74 -1.00 14.84
C LEU A 212 4.85 -0.65 13.84
N ILE A 213 4.51 -0.42 12.55
CA ILE A 213 5.50 0.03 11.55
C ILE A 213 6.12 1.37 11.95
N LEU A 214 5.32 2.32 12.45
CA LEU A 214 5.80 3.64 12.88
C LEU A 214 6.64 3.55 14.15
N GLU A 215 6.21 2.74 15.12
CA GLU A 215 6.97 2.50 16.36
C GLU A 215 8.35 1.91 16.06
N LEU A 216 8.40 0.90 15.19
CA LEU A 216 9.67 0.27 14.77
C LEU A 216 10.55 1.24 13.97
N ALA A 217 9.95 2.12 13.16
CA ALA A 217 10.71 3.16 12.46
C ALA A 217 11.37 4.14 13.43
N TYR A 218 10.64 4.57 14.47
CA TYR A 218 11.17 5.44 15.51
C TYR A 218 12.24 4.74 16.36
N GLY A 219 12.03 3.46 16.69
CA GLY A 219 12.92 2.65 17.53
C GLY A 219 14.26 2.26 16.88
N GLN A 220 14.46 2.46 15.57
CA GLN A 220 15.74 2.18 14.92
C GLN A 220 16.85 3.18 15.26
N TYR A 221 16.51 4.40 15.73
CA TYR A 221 17.46 5.48 15.99
C TYR A 221 18.43 5.79 14.82
N SER A 222 17.98 5.57 13.59
CA SER A 222 18.74 5.80 12.35
C SER A 222 18.13 6.95 11.55
N PHE A 223 18.90 7.55 10.63
CA PHE A 223 18.38 8.58 9.72
C PHE A 223 17.20 8.05 8.88
N SER A 224 17.33 6.85 8.30
CA SER A 224 16.27 6.21 7.52
C SER A 224 15.02 5.92 8.36
N GLY A 225 15.21 5.47 9.61
CA GLY A 225 14.14 5.24 10.58
C GLY A 225 13.38 6.52 10.92
N MET A 226 14.09 7.60 11.25
CA MET A 226 13.46 8.89 11.56
C MET A 226 12.76 9.50 10.34
N TYR A 227 13.36 9.37 9.15
CA TYR A 227 12.73 9.80 7.90
C TYR A 227 11.43 9.03 7.62
N ALA A 228 11.46 7.71 7.79
CA ALA A 228 10.30 6.83 7.70
C ALA A 228 9.22 7.20 8.72
N PHE A 229 9.59 7.47 9.98
CA PHE A 229 8.65 7.86 11.03
C PHE A 229 7.97 9.21 10.76
N ILE A 230 8.72 10.23 10.37
CA ILE A 230 8.16 11.57 10.11
C ILE A 230 7.19 11.53 8.93
N LEU A 231 7.62 10.99 7.78
CA LEU A 231 6.73 10.88 6.62
C LEU A 231 5.57 9.92 6.89
N GLY A 232 5.83 8.82 7.60
CA GLY A 232 4.85 7.83 8.03
C GLY A 232 3.75 8.38 8.96
N SER A 233 4.10 9.31 9.86
CA SER A 233 3.12 9.93 10.75
C SER A 233 2.29 11.00 10.04
N ILE A 234 2.93 11.84 9.20
CA ILE A 234 2.22 12.84 8.39
C ILE A 234 1.26 12.14 7.41
N THR A 235 1.72 11.06 6.77
CA THR A 235 0.86 10.23 5.90
C THR A 235 -0.32 9.65 6.64
N ALA A 236 -0.15 9.18 7.88
CA ALA A 236 -1.26 8.67 8.67
C ALA A 236 -2.34 9.75 8.87
N GLY A 237 -1.94 10.99 9.19
CA GLY A 237 -2.86 12.14 9.28
C GLY A 237 -3.58 12.44 7.96
N ILE A 238 -2.86 12.44 6.84
CA ILE A 238 -3.47 12.66 5.51
C ILE A 238 -4.41 11.51 5.13
N THR A 239 -4.01 10.27 5.40
CA THR A 239 -4.87 9.10 5.19
C THR A 239 -6.15 9.19 5.97
N ALA A 240 -6.09 9.80 7.15
CA ALA A 240 -7.28 10.02 7.91
C ALA A 240 -8.22 11.03 7.28
N PHE A 241 -7.67 12.18 6.91
CA PHE A 241 -8.44 13.22 6.28
C PHE A 241 -9.14 12.76 4.99
N TYR A 242 -8.43 12.15 4.02
CA TYR A 242 -9.08 11.75 2.78
C TYR A 242 -10.09 10.60 2.95
N SER A 243 -9.90 9.72 3.95
CA SER A 243 -10.81 8.61 4.21
C SER A 243 -12.12 9.10 4.80
N PHE A 244 -12.05 10.00 5.78
CA PHE A 244 -13.24 10.67 6.31
C PHE A 244 -13.93 11.52 5.23
N ARG A 245 -13.17 12.23 4.40
CA ARG A 245 -13.70 12.99 3.25
C ARG A 245 -14.47 12.09 2.28
N LEU A 246 -13.97 10.89 1.99
CA LEU A 246 -14.64 9.94 1.11
C LEU A 246 -15.98 9.50 1.72
N ILE A 247 -15.99 9.07 2.97
CA ILE A 247 -17.22 8.62 3.64
C ILE A 247 -18.21 9.77 3.72
N SER A 248 -17.76 10.97 4.10
CA SER A 248 -18.65 12.10 4.28
C SER A 248 -19.34 12.49 2.99
N LEU A 249 -18.59 12.67 1.90
CA LEU A 249 -19.15 13.09 0.60
C LEU A 249 -20.06 12.03 -0.04
N VAL A 250 -19.78 10.74 0.18
CA VAL A 250 -20.60 9.66 -0.40
C VAL A 250 -21.88 9.45 0.41
N PHE A 251 -21.79 9.48 1.75
CA PHE A 251 -22.85 8.99 2.63
C PHE A 251 -23.51 10.08 3.48
N LEU A 252 -22.72 10.96 4.12
CA LEU A 252 -23.20 11.86 5.19
C LEU A 252 -23.70 13.21 4.69
N THR A 253 -23.14 13.75 3.60
CA THR A 253 -23.53 15.07 3.08
C THR A 253 -24.92 15.06 2.46
N THR A 254 -25.45 16.25 2.16
CA THR A 254 -26.70 16.39 1.39
C THR A 254 -26.58 15.72 0.03
N ALA A 255 -27.69 15.15 -0.45
CA ALA A 255 -27.73 14.52 -1.77
C ALA A 255 -27.51 15.57 -2.87
N ASN A 256 -26.46 15.40 -3.67
CA ASN A 256 -26.12 16.27 -4.80
C ASN A 256 -26.32 15.59 -6.17
N GLY A 257 -26.84 14.37 -6.19
CA GLY A 257 -27.12 13.64 -7.44
C GLY A 257 -28.41 14.08 -8.11
N GLN A 258 -28.51 13.78 -9.40
CA GLN A 258 -29.77 13.96 -10.14
C GLN A 258 -30.82 12.98 -9.59
N LYS A 259 -32.08 13.46 -9.52
CA LYS A 259 -33.22 12.67 -9.04
C LYS A 259 -33.47 11.44 -9.88
#